data_AF-A0A2G8CSD7-F1
#
_entry.id   AF-A0A2G8CSD7-F1
#
_cell.length_a   1.000
_cell.length_b   1.000
_cell.length_c   1.000
_cell.angle_alpha   90.00
_cell.angle_beta   90.00
_cell.angle_gamma   90.00
#
_symmetry.space_group_name_H-M   'P 1'
#
loop_
_entity.id
_entity.type
_entity.pdbx_description
1 polymer ?
#
loop_
_entity_poly.entity_id
_entity_poly.type
_entity_poly.pdbx_seq_one_letter_code
_entity_poly.pdbx_strand_id
1 'polypeptide(L)'
;MSFEHVAIAMNHSRATGAAKLVLAGIASHANDEGEAFPGLLTLARYAGFDGWDAVAAEDTSEARAAARTARESAARSARRAIRKLEELGEIRTETNAGGTRNRPDHMRPNLYTVTLACPPDCDHSAQHRRRDAGKAILEGIKPVDNSGGDPRTVEPGEGSGARTPRAAESPEPSTNHQTPQGHVPETPGVDASAHETPSEEFELLPPDADTEPAGDESHWNDQVKRPNLSAGDGKPQRPAPAPRFPKFKPEARQRPAVVSPEQQRINAEAERYPCPAGFGPPTARTAWHWCPITSSTCVRCDSPAEAILRAEGVEL
;
A
#
# COMPACT_ATOMS: atom_id res chain seq x y z
N MET A 1 12.13 -5.60 6.81
CA MET A 1 12.33 -5.05 5.46
C MET A 1 13.54 -5.72 4.87
N SER A 2 13.35 -6.66 3.96
CA SER A 2 14.42 -7.42 3.33
C SER A 2 14.71 -6.87 1.93
N PHE A 3 15.93 -6.37 1.71
CA PHE A 3 16.38 -5.90 0.39
C PHE A 3 16.49 -7.04 -0.63
N GLU A 4 16.69 -8.27 -0.17
CA GLU A 4 16.79 -9.46 -1.00
C GLU A 4 15.50 -9.73 -1.77
N HIS A 5 14.35 -9.64 -1.11
CA HIS A 5 13.04 -9.82 -1.75
C HIS A 5 12.80 -8.78 -2.85
N VAL A 6 13.26 -7.54 -2.67
CA VAL A 6 13.15 -6.48 -3.69
C VAL A 6 14.02 -6.81 -4.90
N ALA A 7 15.25 -7.28 -4.67
CA ALA A 7 16.15 -7.64 -5.75
C ALA A 7 15.63 -8.85 -6.55
N ILE A 8 15.08 -9.86 -5.87
CA ILE A 8 14.40 -11.00 -6.49
C ILE A 8 13.20 -10.52 -7.32
N ALA A 9 12.32 -9.69 -6.75
CA ALA A 9 11.17 -9.14 -7.45
C ALA A 9 11.56 -8.35 -8.70
N MET A 10 12.63 -7.55 -8.65
CA MET A 10 13.04 -6.74 -9.79
C MET A 10 13.68 -7.55 -10.92
N ASN A 11 14.41 -8.62 -10.60
CA ASN A 11 15.16 -9.39 -11.60
C ASN A 11 14.44 -10.65 -12.11
N HIS A 12 13.51 -11.21 -11.33
CA HIS A 12 12.86 -12.49 -11.68
C HIS A 12 11.35 -12.40 -11.90
N SER A 13 10.70 -11.30 -11.51
CA SER A 13 9.29 -11.09 -11.84
C SER A 13 9.07 -10.96 -13.35
N ARG A 14 8.03 -11.63 -13.83
CA ARG A 14 7.45 -11.51 -15.17
C ARG A 14 6.50 -10.32 -15.27
N ALA A 15 6.08 -9.75 -14.15
CA ALA A 15 5.23 -8.57 -14.13
C ALA A 15 5.93 -7.38 -14.80
N THR A 16 5.13 -6.49 -15.38
CA THR A 16 5.60 -5.28 -16.07
C THR A 16 4.82 -4.05 -15.61
N GLY A 17 5.37 -2.86 -15.86
CA GLY A 17 4.74 -1.58 -15.54
C GLY A 17 4.36 -1.46 -14.06
N ALA A 18 3.15 -0.97 -13.79
CA ALA A 18 2.67 -0.72 -12.44
C ALA A 18 2.57 -1.97 -11.57
N ALA A 19 2.28 -3.14 -12.13
CA ALA A 19 2.24 -4.39 -11.35
C ALA A 19 3.61 -4.75 -10.76
N LYS A 20 4.68 -4.54 -11.53
CA LYS A 20 6.05 -4.74 -11.04
C LYS A 20 6.41 -3.76 -9.91
N LEU A 21 5.96 -2.51 -10.00
CA LEU A 21 6.15 -1.52 -8.94
C LEU A 21 5.35 -1.86 -7.66
N VAL A 22 4.11 -2.38 -7.81
CA VAL A 22 3.34 -2.89 -6.67
C VAL A 22 4.07 -4.06 -6.01
N LEU A 23 4.60 -5.02 -6.79
CA LEU A 23 5.37 -6.13 -6.26
C LEU A 23 6.62 -5.66 -5.51
N ALA A 24 7.37 -4.71 -6.07
CA ALA A 24 8.52 -4.11 -5.39
C ALA A 24 8.12 -3.44 -4.06
N GLY A 25 6.96 -2.78 -4.03
CA GLY A 25 6.36 -2.22 -2.82
C GLY A 25 6.00 -3.28 -1.77
N ILE A 26 5.44 -4.43 -2.18
CA ILE A 26 5.16 -5.57 -1.29
C ILE A 26 6.49 -6.13 -0.75
N ALA A 27 7.44 -6.43 -1.63
CA ALA A 27 8.74 -6.99 -1.29
C ALA A 27 9.54 -6.09 -0.33
N SER A 28 9.46 -4.76 -0.48
CA SER A 28 10.10 -3.81 0.44
C SER A 28 9.57 -3.91 1.87
N HIS A 29 8.31 -4.34 2.04
CA HIS A 29 7.68 -4.52 3.35
C HIS A 29 7.79 -5.96 3.86
N ALA A 30 8.37 -6.87 3.08
CA ALA A 30 8.51 -8.27 3.48
C ALA A 30 9.46 -8.44 4.69
N ASN A 31 9.08 -9.38 5.56
CA ASN A 31 9.96 -9.96 6.57
C ASN A 31 10.87 -11.03 5.93
N ASP A 32 11.65 -11.73 6.76
CA ASP A 32 12.57 -12.76 6.28
C ASP A 32 11.84 -14.01 5.75
N GLU A 33 10.57 -14.17 6.10
CA GLU A 33 9.69 -15.25 5.63
C GLU A 33 8.95 -14.88 4.32
N GLY A 34 9.16 -13.67 3.78
CA GLY A 34 8.51 -13.19 2.57
C GLY A 34 7.07 -12.68 2.77
N GLU A 35 6.64 -12.52 4.03
CA GLU A 35 5.34 -11.99 4.39
C GLU A 35 5.35 -10.47 4.56
N ALA A 36 4.36 -9.79 3.98
CA ALA A 36 4.19 -8.35 4.03
C ALA A 36 2.70 -7.99 4.19
N PHE A 37 2.37 -6.89 4.85
CA PHE A 37 0.98 -6.42 4.97
C PHE A 37 0.80 -4.90 4.73
N PRO A 38 1.39 -4.32 3.67
CA PRO A 38 1.17 -2.91 3.34
C PRO A 38 -0.31 -2.64 2.97
N GLY A 39 -0.80 -1.46 3.32
CA GLY A 39 -2.13 -1.02 2.90
C GLY A 39 -2.21 -0.71 1.39
N LEU A 40 -3.42 -0.80 0.81
CA LEU A 40 -3.62 -0.57 -0.63
C LEU A 40 -3.17 0.82 -1.10
N LEU A 41 -3.38 1.87 -0.29
CA LEU A 41 -2.92 3.22 -0.64
C LEU A 41 -1.39 3.35 -0.59
N THR A 42 -0.73 2.60 0.30
CA THR A 42 0.74 2.52 0.33
C THR A 42 1.25 1.89 -0.97
N LEU A 43 0.63 0.79 -1.42
CA LEU A 43 0.97 0.17 -2.70
C LEU A 43 0.67 1.07 -3.89
N ALA A 44 -0.44 1.82 -3.85
CA ALA A 44 -0.77 2.79 -4.87
C ALA A 44 0.28 3.92 -4.98
N ARG A 45 0.81 4.38 -3.84
CA ARG A 45 1.93 5.32 -3.80
C ARG A 45 3.19 4.76 -4.48
N TYR A 46 3.57 3.52 -4.19
CA TYR A 46 4.74 2.89 -4.83
C TYR A 46 4.59 2.77 -6.35
N ALA A 47 3.37 2.48 -6.81
CA ALA A 47 3.08 2.32 -8.23
C ALA A 47 2.80 3.64 -8.98
N GLY A 48 2.73 4.77 -8.27
CA GLY A 48 2.44 6.08 -8.85
C GLY A 48 1.02 6.20 -9.42
N PHE A 49 0.01 5.55 -8.81
CA PHE A 49 -1.37 5.71 -9.26
C PHE A 49 -1.94 7.06 -8.86
N ASP A 50 -2.52 7.79 -9.82
CA ASP A 50 -3.13 9.10 -9.57
C ASP A 50 -4.18 9.09 -8.47
N GLY A 51 -4.18 10.14 -7.65
CA GLY A 51 -5.17 10.33 -6.59
C GLY A 51 -4.90 9.56 -5.30
N TRP A 52 -3.75 8.88 -5.17
CA TRP A 52 -3.37 8.19 -3.93
C TRP A 52 -3.20 9.16 -2.74
N ASP A 53 -2.74 10.38 -3.03
CA ASP A 53 -2.50 11.48 -2.10
C ASP A 53 -3.59 12.55 -2.14
N ALA A 54 -4.70 12.30 -2.83
CA ALA A 54 -5.76 13.29 -2.98
C ALA A 54 -6.24 13.78 -1.60
N VAL A 55 -6.13 15.10 -1.42
CA VAL A 55 -6.63 15.86 -0.28
C VAL A 55 -7.71 16.83 -0.77
N ALA A 56 -8.69 17.12 0.07
CA ALA A 56 -9.71 18.11 -0.27
C ALA A 56 -9.05 19.49 -0.37
N ALA A 57 -9.15 20.15 -1.53
CA ALA A 57 -8.58 21.48 -1.73
C ALA A 57 -9.28 22.54 -0.86
N GLU A 58 -10.56 22.32 -0.57
CA GLU A 58 -11.41 23.20 0.22
C GLU A 58 -12.16 22.39 1.27
N ASP A 59 -12.63 23.04 2.33
CA ASP A 59 -13.39 22.37 3.41
C ASP A 59 -14.88 22.14 3.07
N THR A 60 -15.15 21.86 1.80
CA THR A 60 -16.50 21.56 1.30
C THR A 60 -16.76 20.05 1.35
N SER A 61 -18.02 19.67 1.58
CA SER A 61 -18.44 18.26 1.51
C SER A 61 -18.14 17.64 0.14
N GLU A 62 -18.28 18.42 -0.93
CA GLU A 62 -18.00 18.03 -2.31
C GLU A 62 -16.51 17.77 -2.55
N ALA A 63 -15.62 18.67 -2.12
CA ALA A 63 -14.16 18.47 -2.26
C ALA A 63 -13.67 17.25 -1.46
N ARG A 64 -14.21 17.03 -0.25
CA ARG A 64 -13.91 15.81 0.54
C ARG A 64 -14.42 14.55 -0.15
N ALA A 65 -15.59 14.59 -0.77
CA ALA A 65 -16.14 13.46 -1.53
C ALA A 65 -15.28 13.16 -2.78
N ALA A 66 -14.84 14.18 -3.51
CA ALA A 66 -13.96 14.05 -4.66
C ALA A 66 -12.61 13.42 -4.28
N ALA A 67 -11.96 13.91 -3.22
CA ALA A 67 -10.71 13.33 -2.70
C ALA A 67 -10.88 11.86 -2.29
N ARG A 68 -11.99 11.51 -1.62
CA ARG A 68 -12.31 10.12 -1.28
C ARG A 68 -12.47 9.25 -2.53
N THR A 69 -13.18 9.73 -3.55
CA THR A 69 -13.36 9.00 -4.81
C THR A 69 -12.04 8.79 -5.55
N ALA A 70 -11.15 9.78 -5.56
CA ALA A 70 -9.81 9.68 -6.13
C ALA A 70 -8.96 8.61 -5.42
N ARG A 71 -8.94 8.61 -4.08
CA ARG A 71 -8.22 7.60 -3.29
C ARG A 71 -8.78 6.20 -3.49
N GLU A 72 -10.11 6.04 -3.56
CA GLU A 72 -10.71 4.73 -3.85
C GLU A 72 -10.36 4.28 -5.28
N SER A 73 -10.24 5.20 -6.25
CA SER A 73 -9.78 4.87 -7.60
C SER A 73 -8.33 4.36 -7.62
N ALA A 74 -7.43 5.02 -6.89
CA ALA A 74 -6.05 4.57 -6.72
C ALA A 74 -5.99 3.19 -6.05
N ALA A 75 -6.79 2.97 -5.00
CA ALA A 75 -6.89 1.68 -4.33
C ALA A 75 -7.43 0.57 -5.26
N ARG A 76 -8.43 0.86 -6.10
CA ARG A 76 -8.94 -0.09 -7.12
C ARG A 76 -7.86 -0.45 -8.14
N SER A 77 -7.04 0.51 -8.56
CA SER A 77 -5.92 0.27 -9.48
C SER A 77 -4.86 -0.62 -8.84
N ALA A 78 -4.54 -0.41 -7.56
CA ALA A 78 -3.68 -1.31 -6.79
C ALA A 78 -4.27 -2.72 -6.68
N ARG A 79 -5.57 -2.88 -6.39
CA ARG A 79 -6.23 -4.21 -6.39
C ARG A 79 -6.13 -4.91 -7.75
N ARG A 80 -6.25 -4.19 -8.87
CA ARG A 80 -6.08 -4.76 -10.22
C ARG A 80 -4.65 -5.26 -10.44
N ALA A 81 -3.66 -4.49 -10.01
CA ALA A 81 -2.25 -4.89 -10.09
C ALA A 81 -1.95 -6.12 -9.21
N ILE A 82 -2.48 -6.19 -7.98
CA ILE A 82 -2.36 -7.35 -7.09
C ILE A 82 -2.95 -8.60 -7.77
N ARG A 83 -4.17 -8.53 -8.32
CA ARG A 83 -4.76 -9.67 -9.04
C ARG A 83 -3.89 -10.17 -10.19
N LYS A 84 -3.29 -9.25 -10.95
CA LYS A 84 -2.34 -9.62 -12.01
C LYS A 84 -1.11 -10.34 -11.46
N LEU A 85 -0.61 -9.97 -10.27
CA LEU A 85 0.51 -10.66 -9.63
C LEU A 85 0.11 -12.05 -9.11
N GLU A 86 -1.12 -12.20 -8.61
CA GLU A 86 -1.68 -13.51 -8.23
C GLU A 86 -1.85 -14.43 -9.43
N GLU A 87 -2.37 -13.91 -10.55
CA GLU A 87 -2.49 -14.64 -11.83
C GLU A 87 -1.14 -15.11 -12.36
N LEU A 88 -0.07 -14.33 -12.13
CA LEU A 88 1.30 -14.71 -12.47
C LEU A 88 1.93 -15.67 -11.46
N GLY A 89 1.27 -15.95 -10.34
CA GLY A 89 1.79 -16.80 -9.26
C GLY A 89 2.99 -16.20 -8.54
N GLU A 90 3.13 -14.87 -8.51
CA GLU A 90 4.28 -14.17 -7.91
C GLU A 90 4.01 -13.70 -6.47
N ILE A 91 2.73 -13.60 -6.11
CA ILE A 91 2.28 -13.37 -4.74
C ILE A 91 1.10 -14.26 -4.42
N ARG A 92 0.88 -14.49 -3.12
CA ARG A 92 -0.37 -15.02 -2.55
C ARG A 92 -0.96 -13.97 -1.63
N THR A 93 -2.27 -13.71 -1.73
CA THR A 93 -2.97 -12.84 -0.78
C THR A 93 -3.83 -13.64 0.18
N GLU A 94 -3.68 -13.38 1.47
CA GLU A 94 -4.57 -13.87 2.51
C GLU A 94 -5.37 -12.68 3.06
N THR A 95 -6.69 -12.73 2.87
CA THR A 95 -7.58 -11.65 3.27
C THR A 95 -7.63 -11.55 4.78
N ASN A 96 -7.43 -10.34 5.33
CA ASN A 96 -7.48 -10.07 6.77
C ASN A 96 -6.50 -10.90 7.63
N ALA A 97 -5.42 -11.41 7.05
CA ALA A 97 -4.42 -12.20 7.77
C ALA A 97 -3.22 -11.37 8.27
N GLY A 98 -3.12 -10.09 7.92
CA GLY A 98 -2.00 -9.24 8.30
C GLY A 98 -2.12 -8.62 9.71
N GLY A 99 -1.04 -7.98 10.17
CA GLY A 99 -1.01 -7.21 11.43
C GLY A 99 -0.86 -8.06 12.70
N THR A 100 -1.13 -7.45 13.87
CA THR A 100 -0.97 -8.11 15.18
C THR A 100 -2.22 -8.88 15.59
N ARG A 101 -2.05 -9.94 16.38
CA ARG A 101 -3.13 -10.78 16.93
C ARG A 101 -4.15 -10.02 17.79
N ASN A 102 -3.83 -8.81 18.24
CA ASN A 102 -4.71 -7.98 19.06
C ASN A 102 -5.78 -7.24 18.26
N ARG A 103 -5.68 -7.21 16.92
CA ARG A 103 -6.65 -6.54 16.06
C ARG A 103 -7.75 -7.53 15.66
N PRO A 104 -9.05 -7.17 15.77
CA PRO A 104 -10.14 -8.02 15.28
C PRO A 104 -9.97 -8.38 13.81
N ASP A 105 -10.32 -9.62 13.42
CA ASP A 105 -10.04 -10.14 12.08
C ASP A 105 -10.59 -9.23 10.96
N HIS A 106 -11.82 -8.75 11.06
CA HIS A 106 -12.41 -7.86 10.06
C HIS A 106 -11.71 -6.49 9.90
N MET A 107 -10.81 -6.11 10.80
CA MET A 107 -10.01 -4.88 10.71
C MET A 107 -8.56 -5.14 10.30
N ARG A 108 -8.14 -6.41 10.21
CA ARG A 108 -6.76 -6.76 9.85
C ARG A 108 -6.52 -6.43 8.37
N PRO A 109 -5.35 -5.90 8.01
CA PRO A 109 -4.99 -5.75 6.61
C PRO A 109 -4.82 -7.13 5.96
N ASN A 110 -4.79 -7.16 4.62
CA ASN A 110 -4.40 -8.35 3.90
C ASN A 110 -2.91 -8.67 4.16
N LEU A 111 -2.60 -9.96 4.22
CA LEU A 111 -1.24 -10.47 4.21
C LEU A 111 -0.90 -10.86 2.76
N TYR A 112 0.28 -10.49 2.31
CA TYR A 112 0.82 -10.85 1.01
C TYR A 112 2.10 -11.65 1.25
N THR A 113 2.17 -12.83 0.65
CA THR A 113 3.37 -13.67 0.68
C THR A 113 4.01 -13.63 -0.72
N VAL A 114 5.26 -13.22 -0.81
CA VAL A 114 6.01 -13.25 -2.08
C VAL A 114 6.43 -14.69 -2.35
N THR A 115 5.97 -15.26 -3.47
CA THR A 115 6.25 -16.65 -3.86
C THR A 115 7.44 -16.77 -4.82
N LEU A 116 8.01 -15.63 -5.25
CA LEU A 116 9.17 -15.60 -6.12
C LEU A 116 10.42 -16.14 -5.41
N ALA A 117 11.09 -17.09 -6.06
CA ALA A 117 12.40 -17.58 -5.66
C ALA A 117 13.43 -17.24 -6.76
N CYS A 118 14.68 -17.01 -6.36
CA CYS A 118 15.80 -16.92 -7.29
C CYS A 118 16.02 -18.34 -7.87
N PRO A 119 16.01 -18.49 -9.21
CA PRO A 119 16.12 -19.79 -9.84
C PRO A 119 17.54 -20.36 -9.60
N PRO A 120 17.76 -21.69 -9.74
CA PRO A 120 19.06 -22.29 -9.41
C PRO A 120 20.22 -21.81 -10.30
N ASP A 121 19.94 -21.22 -11.46
CA ASP A 121 20.93 -20.63 -12.39
C ASP A 121 21.25 -19.14 -12.10
N CYS A 122 20.58 -18.57 -11.11
CA CYS A 122 20.82 -17.24 -10.57
C CYS A 122 22.15 -17.21 -9.83
N ASP A 123 22.96 -16.18 -10.03
CA ASP A 123 24.27 -16.06 -9.37
C ASP A 123 24.18 -15.69 -7.88
N HIS A 124 22.96 -15.49 -7.35
CA HIS A 124 22.67 -14.98 -5.99
C HIS A 124 23.47 -13.72 -5.62
N SER A 125 24.00 -13.00 -6.61
CA SER A 125 24.63 -11.71 -6.37
C SER A 125 23.56 -10.69 -6.03
N ALA A 126 23.96 -9.53 -5.49
CA ALA A 126 23.03 -8.42 -5.28
C ALA A 126 22.28 -7.98 -6.57
N GLN A 127 22.78 -8.38 -7.75
CA GLN A 127 22.16 -8.09 -9.04
C GLN A 127 21.33 -9.25 -9.59
N HIS A 128 21.31 -10.42 -8.94
CA HIS A 128 20.51 -11.59 -9.31
C HIS A 128 20.58 -11.90 -10.82
N ARG A 129 21.80 -11.96 -11.37
CA ARG A 129 21.98 -12.22 -12.80
C ARG A 129 21.82 -13.71 -13.06
N ARG A 130 21.07 -14.07 -14.11
CA ARG A 130 21.03 -15.44 -14.61
C ARG A 130 22.31 -15.70 -15.40
N ARG A 131 23.07 -16.74 -15.05
CA ARG A 131 24.32 -17.07 -15.76
C ARG A 131 24.10 -17.30 -17.26
N ASP A 132 22.93 -17.82 -17.62
CA ASP A 132 22.63 -18.20 -19.00
C ASP A 132 22.03 -17.07 -19.85
N ALA A 133 21.58 -15.96 -19.24
CA ALA A 133 21.01 -14.83 -19.98
C ALA A 133 22.04 -14.18 -20.93
N GLY A 134 23.33 -14.21 -20.57
CA GLY A 134 24.41 -13.75 -21.45
C GLY A 134 24.69 -14.72 -22.60
N LYS A 135 24.48 -16.03 -22.38
CA LYS A 135 24.81 -17.07 -23.34
C LYS A 135 23.76 -17.21 -24.45
N ALA A 136 22.48 -17.08 -24.11
CA ALA A 136 21.39 -17.10 -25.09
C ALA A 136 21.44 -15.90 -26.07
N ILE A 137 21.91 -14.73 -25.59
CA ILE A 137 22.12 -13.57 -26.47
C ILE A 137 23.33 -13.81 -27.41
N LEU A 138 24.40 -14.45 -26.92
CA LEU A 138 25.57 -14.74 -27.76
C LEU A 138 25.34 -15.86 -28.78
N GLU A 139 24.58 -16.90 -28.45
CA GLU A 139 24.34 -18.04 -29.35
C GLU A 139 23.26 -17.74 -30.43
N GLY A 140 22.40 -16.74 -30.21
CA GLY A 140 21.35 -16.32 -31.16
C GLY A 140 21.70 -15.12 -32.04
N ILE A 141 22.65 -14.28 -31.63
CA ILE A 141 23.16 -13.19 -32.47
C ILE A 141 24.29 -13.79 -33.31
N LYS A 142 23.97 -14.17 -34.57
CA LYS A 142 25.02 -14.28 -35.59
C LYS A 142 25.81 -12.97 -35.51
N PRO A 143 27.12 -12.97 -35.25
CA PRO A 143 27.90 -11.75 -35.23
C PRO A 143 27.61 -11.04 -36.55
N VAL A 144 26.92 -9.90 -36.47
CA VAL A 144 26.76 -9.03 -37.62
C VAL A 144 28.19 -8.62 -37.93
N ASP A 145 28.66 -9.08 -39.08
CA ASP A 145 30.01 -8.84 -39.54
C ASP A 145 30.13 -7.34 -39.86
N ASN A 146 30.35 -6.53 -38.83
CA ASN A 146 30.58 -5.08 -38.93
C ASN A 146 31.95 -4.78 -39.58
N SER A 147 32.61 -5.79 -40.15
CA SER A 147 33.76 -5.63 -41.03
C SER A 147 33.37 -5.08 -42.42
N GLY A 148 32.07 -4.96 -42.71
CA GLY A 148 31.56 -4.26 -43.88
C GLY A 148 31.55 -2.72 -43.74
N GLY A 149 32.70 -2.09 -44.01
CA GLY A 149 32.78 -0.69 -44.46
C GLY A 149 32.85 0.36 -43.37
N ASP A 150 34.03 0.98 -43.24
CA ASP A 150 34.23 2.27 -42.57
C ASP A 150 33.31 3.33 -43.23
N PRO A 151 32.31 3.91 -42.52
CA PRO A 151 31.41 4.92 -43.09
C PRO A 151 32.07 6.30 -43.26
N ARG A 152 33.41 6.38 -43.29
CA ARG A 152 34.16 7.64 -43.40
C ARG A 152 34.28 8.24 -44.80
N THR A 153 33.57 7.72 -45.80
CA THR A 153 33.43 8.39 -47.10
C THR A 153 32.06 9.05 -47.21
N VAL A 154 31.79 10.02 -46.34
CA VAL A 154 30.70 10.98 -46.58
C VAL A 154 31.30 12.08 -47.45
N GLU A 155 31.00 12.04 -48.74
CA GLU A 155 31.30 13.16 -49.64
C GLU A 155 30.55 14.43 -49.17
N PRO A 156 31.17 15.60 -49.26
CA PRO A 156 30.54 16.86 -48.89
C PRO A 156 29.48 17.24 -49.93
N GLY A 157 28.23 16.85 -49.66
CA GLY A 157 27.06 17.33 -50.40
C GLY A 157 26.72 18.75 -49.99
N GLU A 158 27.09 19.73 -50.83
CA GLU A 158 26.55 21.09 -50.82
C GLU A 158 25.02 21.03 -50.95
N GLY A 159 24.32 21.55 -49.93
CA GLY A 159 22.86 21.54 -49.89
C GLY A 159 22.32 22.46 -48.81
N SER A 160 22.64 23.75 -48.95
CA SER A 160 22.09 24.84 -48.13
C SER A 160 20.58 24.98 -48.38
N GLY A 161 19.79 24.40 -47.48
CA GLY A 161 18.33 24.57 -47.43
C GLY A 161 17.95 25.17 -46.08
N ALA A 162 17.84 26.49 -46.02
CA ALA A 162 17.38 27.24 -44.87
C ALA A 162 16.03 26.70 -44.36
N ARG A 163 16.02 26.08 -43.17
CA ARG A 163 14.78 25.79 -42.45
C ARG A 163 14.40 27.02 -41.65
N THR A 164 13.35 27.69 -42.11
CA THR A 164 12.59 28.72 -41.42
C THR A 164 12.10 28.18 -40.06
N PRO A 165 12.17 28.98 -38.98
CA PRO A 165 11.54 28.63 -37.71
C PRO A 165 10.01 28.64 -37.88
N ARG A 166 9.38 27.47 -37.74
CA ARG A 166 7.92 27.33 -37.71
C ARG A 166 7.41 27.94 -36.42
N ALA A 167 6.68 29.06 -36.56
CA ALA A 167 6.01 29.75 -35.48
C ALA A 167 5.09 28.80 -34.71
N ALA A 168 5.17 28.90 -33.37
CA ALA A 168 4.27 28.24 -32.45
C ALA A 168 2.90 28.91 -32.52
N GLU A 169 1.94 28.27 -33.18
CA GLU A 169 0.53 28.61 -33.04
C GLU A 169 0.01 28.00 -31.74
N SER A 170 -0.39 28.89 -30.84
CA SER A 170 -1.04 28.58 -29.57
C SER A 170 -2.45 28.04 -29.86
N PRO A 171 -2.80 26.80 -29.46
CA PRO A 171 -4.16 26.31 -29.63
C PRO A 171 -5.09 27.09 -28.71
N GLU A 172 -6.07 27.76 -29.31
CA GLU A 172 -7.16 28.42 -28.60
C GLU A 172 -7.99 27.39 -27.80
N PRO A 173 -8.41 27.71 -26.57
CA PRO A 173 -9.30 26.82 -25.81
C PRO A 173 -10.70 26.83 -26.42
N SER A 174 -11.07 25.72 -27.06
CA SER A 174 -12.41 25.44 -27.57
C SER A 174 -13.46 25.55 -26.46
N THR A 175 -14.17 26.68 -26.43
CA THR A 175 -15.29 26.96 -25.54
C THR A 175 -16.57 26.44 -26.20
N ASN A 176 -16.80 25.13 -26.17
CA ASN A 176 -18.06 24.53 -26.64
C ASN A 176 -18.35 23.22 -25.89
N HIS A 177 -18.77 23.35 -24.63
CA HIS A 177 -19.63 22.35 -24.01
C HIS A 177 -20.98 22.99 -23.75
N GLN A 178 -21.92 22.71 -24.64
CA GLN A 178 -23.34 22.96 -24.42
C GLN A 178 -23.81 22.03 -23.30
N THR A 179 -24.34 22.63 -22.25
CA THR A 179 -25.10 21.97 -21.20
C THR A 179 -26.32 21.28 -21.81
N PRO A 180 -26.49 19.94 -21.70
CA PRO A 180 -27.77 19.33 -22.02
C PRO A 180 -28.78 19.77 -20.96
N GLN A 181 -29.74 20.57 -21.40
CA GLN A 181 -30.96 20.84 -20.66
C GLN A 181 -31.74 19.54 -20.45
N GLY A 182 -32.46 19.52 -19.34
CA GLY A 182 -32.98 18.30 -18.74
C GLY A 182 -34.01 17.56 -19.58
N HIS A 183 -33.99 16.25 -19.40
CA HIS A 183 -35.19 15.45 -19.53
C HIS A 183 -35.20 14.48 -18.34
N VAL A 184 -36.11 14.74 -17.40
CA VAL A 184 -36.52 13.76 -16.39
C VAL A 184 -37.50 12.84 -17.09
N PRO A 185 -37.21 11.53 -17.25
CA PRO A 185 -38.26 10.59 -17.59
C PRO A 185 -39.08 10.34 -16.32
N GLU A 186 -40.36 10.72 -16.37
CA GLU A 186 -41.38 10.25 -15.44
C GLU A 186 -41.37 8.73 -15.43
N THR A 187 -41.18 8.15 -14.25
CA THR A 187 -41.38 6.71 -14.01
C THR A 187 -42.88 6.43 -13.97
N PRO A 188 -43.45 5.63 -14.88
CA PRO A 188 -44.78 5.10 -14.68
C PRO A 188 -44.72 4.06 -13.55
N GLY A 189 -45.68 4.17 -12.62
CA GLY A 189 -45.86 3.23 -11.52
C GLY A 189 -46.04 1.81 -12.07
N VAL A 190 -45.27 0.88 -11.50
CA VAL A 190 -45.41 -0.54 -11.81
C VAL A 190 -46.20 -1.17 -10.66
N ASP A 191 -47.44 -1.49 -10.97
CA ASP A 191 -48.33 -2.24 -10.12
C ASP A 191 -47.75 -3.61 -9.76
N ALA A 192 -48.02 -4.02 -8.53
CA ALA A 192 -47.78 -5.36 -8.02
C ALA A 192 -48.56 -6.38 -8.86
N SER A 193 -47.84 -7.25 -9.57
CA SER A 193 -48.41 -8.47 -10.14
C SER A 193 -47.55 -9.65 -9.75
N ALA A 194 -48.18 -10.56 -9.02
CA ALA A 194 -47.66 -11.85 -8.62
C ALA A 194 -47.32 -12.68 -9.86
N HIS A 195 -46.07 -13.09 -9.99
CA HIS A 195 -45.67 -14.14 -10.92
C HIS A 195 -45.55 -15.45 -10.14
N GLU A 196 -46.49 -16.35 -10.44
CA GLU A 196 -46.42 -17.76 -10.11
C GLU A 196 -45.20 -18.38 -10.80
N THR A 197 -44.41 -19.12 -10.02
CA THR A 197 -43.30 -19.94 -10.50
C THR A 197 -43.84 -21.25 -11.07
N PRO A 198 -43.53 -21.62 -12.32
CA PRO A 198 -43.76 -22.98 -12.79
C PRO A 198 -42.67 -23.91 -12.28
N SER A 199 -43.09 -25.00 -11.66
CA SER A 199 -42.28 -26.13 -11.25
C SER A 199 -41.76 -26.85 -12.51
N GLU A 200 -40.47 -26.69 -12.84
CA GLU A 200 -39.80 -27.60 -13.78
C GLU A 200 -39.08 -28.70 -13.00
N GLU A 201 -39.58 -29.91 -13.27
CA GLU A 201 -39.16 -31.21 -12.79
C GLU A 201 -37.86 -31.59 -13.48
N PHE A 202 -36.73 -31.45 -12.77
CA PHE A 202 -35.42 -31.83 -13.28
C PHE A 202 -35.17 -33.31 -12.96
N GLU A 203 -35.49 -34.18 -13.94
CA GLU A 203 -35.11 -35.60 -13.94
C GLU A 203 -33.57 -35.75 -13.94
N LEU A 204 -33.02 -36.21 -12.82
CA LEU A 204 -31.63 -36.60 -12.67
C LEU A 204 -31.43 -38.01 -13.24
N LEU A 205 -30.69 -38.11 -14.34
CA LEU A 205 -30.07 -39.36 -14.79
C LEU A 205 -28.92 -39.75 -13.84
N PRO A 206 -28.73 -41.05 -13.52
CA PRO A 206 -27.61 -41.51 -12.71
C PRO A 206 -26.33 -41.60 -13.56
N PRO A 207 -25.17 -41.16 -13.05
CA PRO A 207 -23.89 -41.54 -13.63
C PRO A 207 -23.47 -42.92 -13.12
N ASP A 208 -23.02 -43.73 -14.08
CA ASP A 208 -22.51 -45.08 -13.92
C ASP A 208 -21.37 -45.19 -12.91
N ALA A 209 -21.38 -46.33 -12.24
CA ALA A 209 -20.37 -46.81 -11.34
C ALA A 209 -19.09 -47.17 -12.10
N ASP A 210 -17.96 -46.62 -11.67
CA ASP A 210 -16.69 -47.33 -11.77
C ASP A 210 -15.96 -47.30 -10.42
N THR A 211 -15.77 -48.53 -9.97
CA THR A 211 -15.05 -49.05 -8.82
C THR A 211 -13.64 -48.47 -8.69
N GLU A 212 -13.18 -48.23 -7.45
CA GLU A 212 -11.78 -48.35 -6.96
C GLU A 212 -11.75 -48.15 -5.41
N PRO A 213 -10.70 -48.61 -4.69
CA PRO A 213 -10.85 -49.50 -3.54
C PRO A 213 -10.96 -48.83 -2.16
N ALA A 214 -11.58 -49.59 -1.26
CA ALA A 214 -11.78 -49.33 0.16
C ALA A 214 -10.47 -48.98 0.90
N GLY A 215 -10.31 -47.69 1.20
CA GLY A 215 -9.49 -47.19 2.30
C GLY A 215 -10.38 -46.91 3.51
N ASP A 216 -10.01 -47.49 4.63
CA ASP A 216 -10.68 -47.45 5.93
C ASP A 216 -10.87 -46.01 6.47
N GLU A 217 -12.03 -45.40 6.22
CA GLU A 217 -12.47 -44.11 6.77
C GLU A 217 -13.45 -44.27 7.95
N SER A 218 -13.24 -45.26 8.82
CA SER A 218 -14.15 -45.54 9.94
C SER A 218 -13.78 -44.86 11.28
N HIS A 219 -13.19 -43.66 11.28
CA HIS A 219 -12.79 -42.98 12.53
C HIS A 219 -13.26 -41.54 12.77
N TRP A 220 -13.97 -40.88 11.84
CA TRP A 220 -14.32 -39.45 12.01
C TRP A 220 -15.80 -39.13 12.21
N ASN A 221 -16.66 -40.13 12.40
CA ASN A 221 -18.10 -39.90 12.64
C ASN A 221 -18.57 -40.37 14.02
N ASP A 222 -17.71 -40.22 15.04
CA ASP A 222 -18.13 -40.34 16.42
C ASP A 222 -18.90 -39.07 16.80
N GLN A 223 -20.23 -39.18 16.71
CA GLN A 223 -21.17 -38.12 17.09
C GLN A 223 -20.88 -37.71 18.54
N VAL A 224 -20.31 -36.52 18.71
CA VAL A 224 -20.24 -35.85 20.00
C VAL A 224 -21.69 -35.60 20.45
N LYS A 225 -22.23 -36.52 21.25
CA LYS A 225 -23.50 -36.36 21.96
C LYS A 225 -23.40 -35.09 22.79
N ARG A 226 -23.99 -34.00 22.27
CA ARG A 226 -24.19 -32.77 23.01
C ARG A 226 -24.97 -33.11 24.28
N PRO A 227 -24.46 -32.80 25.48
CA PRO A 227 -25.20 -33.04 26.70
C PRO A 227 -26.52 -32.28 26.66
N ASN A 228 -27.61 -33.00 26.86
CA ASN A 228 -28.96 -32.46 26.89
C ASN A 228 -29.14 -31.64 28.17
N LEU A 229 -28.94 -30.32 28.09
CA LEU A 229 -29.07 -29.36 29.19
C LEU A 229 -30.53 -29.05 29.58
N SER A 230 -31.51 -29.79 29.05
CA SER A 230 -32.94 -29.47 29.20
C SER A 230 -33.63 -30.07 30.43
N ALA A 231 -32.94 -30.90 31.23
CA ALA A 231 -33.58 -31.76 32.25
C ALA A 231 -33.14 -31.47 33.70
N GLY A 232 -32.92 -30.21 34.05
CA GLY A 232 -32.68 -29.80 35.44
C GLY A 232 -33.81 -28.93 35.97
N ASP A 233 -34.62 -29.44 36.90
CA ASP A 233 -35.66 -28.73 37.68
C ASP A 233 -35.10 -27.64 38.62
N GLY A 234 -33.92 -27.11 38.33
CA GLY A 234 -33.33 -26.00 39.06
C GLY A 234 -33.94 -24.69 38.59
N LYS A 235 -34.77 -24.06 39.45
CA LYS A 235 -35.19 -22.66 39.26
C LYS A 235 -33.95 -21.83 38.88
N PRO A 236 -33.95 -21.12 37.74
CA PRO A 236 -32.80 -20.35 37.31
C PRO A 236 -32.47 -19.31 38.37
N GLN A 237 -31.35 -19.51 39.08
CA GLN A 237 -30.77 -18.46 39.89
C GLN A 237 -30.43 -17.33 38.93
N ARG A 238 -31.12 -16.20 39.09
CA ARG A 238 -30.78 -14.97 38.37
C ARG A 238 -29.29 -14.72 38.60
N PRO A 239 -28.46 -14.63 37.55
CA PRO A 239 -27.06 -14.29 37.72
C PRO A 239 -27.00 -12.96 38.48
N ALA A 240 -26.10 -12.90 39.47
CA ALA A 240 -25.88 -11.69 40.23
C ALA A 240 -25.63 -10.51 39.25
N PRO A 241 -26.25 -9.34 39.48
CA PRO A 241 -26.10 -8.21 38.57
C PRO A 241 -24.60 -7.90 38.41
N ALA A 242 -24.15 -7.83 37.16
CA ALA A 242 -22.77 -7.51 36.85
C ALA A 242 -22.34 -6.23 37.59
N PRO A 243 -21.12 -6.20 38.17
CA PRO A 243 -20.62 -5.02 38.87
C PRO A 243 -20.71 -3.82 37.92
N ARG A 244 -21.41 -2.77 38.36
CA ARG A 244 -21.56 -1.54 37.58
C ARG A 244 -20.19 -0.87 37.52
N PHE A 245 -19.49 -1.02 36.40
CA PHE A 245 -18.30 -0.21 36.13
C PHE A 245 -18.70 1.27 36.22
N PRO A 246 -17.96 2.09 36.98
CA PRO A 246 -18.24 3.52 37.07
C PRO A 246 -18.20 4.11 35.66
N LYS A 247 -19.33 4.67 35.21
CA LYS A 247 -19.44 5.33 33.91
C LYS A 247 -18.38 6.43 33.86
N PHE A 248 -17.47 6.33 32.90
CA PHE A 248 -16.46 7.34 32.62
C PHE A 248 -17.18 8.67 32.35
N LYS A 249 -17.08 9.62 33.27
CA LYS A 249 -17.63 10.97 33.09
C LYS A 249 -16.66 11.76 32.18
N PRO A 250 -17.03 12.11 30.94
CA PRO A 250 -16.14 12.82 30.01
C PRO A 250 -15.83 14.27 30.43
N GLU A 251 -16.47 14.77 31.49
CA GLU A 251 -16.40 16.16 31.95
C GLU A 251 -15.06 16.56 32.60
N ALA A 252 -14.13 15.62 32.81
CA ALA A 252 -12.86 15.89 33.49
C ALA A 252 -11.61 15.86 32.57
N ARG A 253 -11.76 15.75 31.24
CA ARG A 253 -10.62 16.03 30.35
C ARG A 253 -10.46 17.53 30.22
N GLN A 254 -9.70 18.11 31.15
CA GLN A 254 -9.16 19.46 30.95
C GLN A 254 -8.44 19.46 29.60
N ARG A 255 -8.96 20.24 28.65
CA ARG A 255 -8.22 20.55 27.43
C ARG A 255 -6.84 21.07 27.89
N PRO A 256 -5.73 20.55 27.35
CA PRO A 256 -4.43 21.13 27.65
C PRO A 256 -4.52 22.63 27.39
N ALA A 257 -4.04 23.43 28.34
CA ALA A 257 -4.10 24.88 28.25
C ALA A 257 -3.53 25.31 26.90
N VAL A 258 -4.28 26.15 26.19
CA VAL A 258 -3.82 26.72 24.93
C VAL A 258 -2.50 27.43 25.22
N VAL A 259 -1.45 26.99 24.52
CA VAL A 259 -0.10 27.56 24.64
C VAL A 259 -0.20 29.07 24.43
N SER A 260 0.33 29.87 25.35
CA SER A 260 0.24 31.33 25.28
C SER A 260 0.87 31.85 23.97
N PRO A 261 0.41 32.99 23.42
CA PRO A 261 0.99 33.56 22.19
C PRO A 261 2.49 33.81 22.30
N GLU A 262 2.98 34.13 23.50
CA GLU A 262 4.41 34.29 23.78
C GLU A 262 5.17 32.96 23.68
N GLN A 263 4.63 31.89 24.25
CA GLN A 263 5.23 30.56 24.15
C GLN A 263 5.16 30.01 22.71
N GLN A 264 4.13 30.36 21.94
CA GLN A 264 4.07 30.03 20.51
C GLN A 264 5.18 30.73 19.71
N ARG A 265 5.48 32.00 20.02
CA ARG A 265 6.60 32.72 19.39
C ARG A 265 7.95 32.10 19.76
N ILE A 266 8.14 31.74 21.03
CA ILE A 266 9.35 31.04 21.51
C ILE A 266 9.54 29.71 20.77
N ASN A 267 8.47 28.92 20.61
CA ASN A 267 8.52 27.64 19.91
C ASN A 267 8.84 27.82 18.41
N ALA A 268 8.26 28.82 17.74
CA ALA A 268 8.52 29.10 16.33
C ALA A 268 9.95 29.61 16.08
N GLU A 269 10.55 30.33 17.03
CA GLU A 269 11.94 30.75 16.97
C GLU A 269 12.90 29.58 17.24
N ALA A 270 12.53 28.64 18.09
CA ALA A 270 13.27 27.40 18.36
C ALA A 270 13.42 26.50 17.13
N GLU A 271 12.40 26.44 16.26
CA GLU A 271 12.43 25.64 15.03
C GLU A 271 13.49 26.11 14.01
N ARG A 272 14.05 27.32 14.18
CA ARG A 272 15.06 27.88 13.26
C ARG A 272 16.49 27.39 13.53
N TYR A 273 16.78 26.78 14.68
CA TYR A 273 18.13 26.40 15.08
C TYR A 273 18.22 24.90 15.36
N PRO A 274 18.66 24.07 14.39
CA PRO A 274 18.85 22.65 14.62
C PRO A 274 20.04 22.40 15.57
N CYS A 275 19.90 21.48 16.52
CA CYS A 275 21.03 21.05 17.35
C CYS A 275 22.11 20.37 16.50
N PRO A 276 23.39 20.50 16.90
CA PRO A 276 24.49 19.80 16.27
C PRO A 276 24.38 18.29 16.51
N ALA A 277 24.84 17.51 15.55
CA ALA A 277 24.82 16.06 15.63
C ALA A 277 25.69 15.56 16.81
N GLY A 278 25.09 14.81 17.74
CA GLY A 278 25.83 14.15 18.84
C GLY A 278 25.32 14.45 20.26
N PHE A 279 24.35 15.35 20.44
CA PHE A 279 23.78 15.66 21.76
C PHE A 279 22.38 15.05 21.96
N GLY A 280 22.23 14.22 23.01
CA GLY A 280 20.99 13.57 23.43
C GLY A 280 21.13 12.04 23.61
N PRO A 281 20.24 11.38 24.36
CA PRO A 281 20.25 9.92 24.47
C PRO A 281 20.05 9.29 23.07
N PRO A 282 20.75 8.20 22.75
CA PRO A 282 20.88 7.65 21.38
C PRO A 282 19.56 7.17 20.74
N THR A 283 18.45 7.21 21.47
CA THR A 283 17.13 6.75 21.04
C THR A 283 16.27 7.82 20.35
N ALA A 284 16.71 9.09 20.31
CA ALA A 284 15.92 10.19 19.74
C ALA A 284 16.56 10.77 18.46
N ARG A 285 16.53 10.02 17.35
CA ARG A 285 17.15 10.44 16.07
C ARG A 285 16.42 11.55 15.29
N THR A 286 15.31 12.10 15.79
CA THR A 286 14.53 13.11 15.04
C THR A 286 13.78 14.11 15.92
N ALA A 287 14.22 14.31 17.17
CA ALA A 287 13.57 15.29 18.02
C ALA A 287 14.32 16.62 17.91
N TRP A 288 13.64 17.61 17.35
CA TRP A 288 14.02 19.02 17.33
C TRP A 288 13.90 19.54 18.76
N HIS A 289 14.92 20.21 19.29
CA HIS A 289 14.94 20.64 20.69
C HIS A 289 15.38 22.10 20.83
N TRP A 290 14.82 22.75 21.84
CA TRP A 290 15.05 24.14 22.18
C TRP A 290 16.26 24.30 23.10
N CYS A 291 17.20 25.18 22.73
CA CYS A 291 18.18 25.73 23.65
C CYS A 291 18.00 27.26 23.67
N PRO A 292 17.50 27.88 24.75
CA PRO A 292 17.39 29.32 24.84
C PRO A 292 18.79 29.95 24.89
N ILE A 293 19.03 31.00 24.10
CA ILE A 293 20.30 31.77 24.09
C ILE A 293 20.56 32.43 25.47
N THR A 294 19.54 32.58 26.31
CA THR A 294 19.62 33.29 27.60
C THR A 294 19.61 32.39 28.84
N SER A 295 19.44 31.07 28.69
CA SER A 295 19.56 30.16 29.85
C SER A 295 20.99 29.66 29.96
N SER A 296 21.58 29.74 31.16
CA SER A 296 22.92 29.23 31.42
C SER A 296 23.04 27.71 31.20
N THR A 297 21.91 26.98 31.18
CA THR A 297 21.84 25.54 30.93
C THR A 297 20.74 25.15 29.92
N CYS A 298 20.91 24.02 29.25
CA CYS A 298 19.91 23.39 28.38
C CYS A 298 18.82 22.70 29.18
N VAL A 299 17.54 23.00 28.91
CA VAL A 299 16.37 22.56 29.69
C VAL A 299 16.20 21.02 29.76
N ARG A 300 16.82 20.24 28.86
CA ARG A 300 16.66 18.77 28.84
C ARG A 300 17.86 17.98 29.35
N CYS A 301 19.08 18.45 29.14
CA CYS A 301 20.30 17.75 29.56
C CYS A 301 21.10 18.48 30.63
N ASP A 302 20.62 19.65 31.07
CA ASP A 302 21.24 20.54 32.05
C ASP A 302 22.70 20.92 31.71
N SER A 303 23.11 20.72 30.46
CA SER A 303 24.45 21.06 30.00
C SER A 303 24.59 22.57 29.87
N PRO A 304 25.71 23.16 30.31
CA PRO A 304 25.91 24.59 30.26
C PRO A 304 26.02 25.08 28.80
N ALA A 305 25.43 26.24 28.50
CA ALA A 305 25.38 26.81 27.15
C ALA A 305 26.78 26.96 26.52
N GLU A 306 27.79 27.31 27.33
CA GLU A 306 29.18 27.44 26.89
C GLU A 306 29.78 26.12 26.36
N ALA A 307 29.39 24.98 26.93
CA ALA A 307 29.89 23.68 26.48
C ALA A 307 29.31 23.30 25.11
N ILE A 308 28.08 23.73 24.84
CA ILE A 308 27.41 23.53 23.55
C ILE A 308 28.06 24.43 22.48
N LEU A 309 28.28 25.71 22.78
CA LEU A 309 28.89 26.67 21.85
C LEU A 309 30.35 26.32 21.50
N ARG A 310 31.15 25.84 22.47
CA ARG A 310 32.52 25.37 22.20
C ARG A 310 32.55 24.13 21.30
N ALA A 311 31.57 23.23 21.41
CA ALA A 311 31.49 22.05 20.57
C ALA A 311 31.19 22.38 19.10
N GLU A 312 30.50 23.51 18.85
CA GLU A 312 30.22 24.02 17.50
C GLU A 312 31.33 24.91 16.92
N GLY A 313 32.40 25.16 17.68
CA GLY A 313 33.49 26.03 17.26
C GLY A 313 33.09 27.51 17.17
N VAL A 314 32.00 27.91 17.85
CA VAL A 314 31.59 29.31 17.97
C VAL A 314 32.38 29.93 19.12
N GLU A 315 33.35 30.79 18.81
CA GLU A 315 33.99 31.64 19.81
C GLU A 315 32.97 32.66 20.31
N LEU A 316 32.77 32.69 21.63
CA LEU A 316 31.96 33.68 22.34
C LEU A 316 32.63 35.06 22.35
#